data_AF-A0A7C7D473-F1
#
_entry.id   AF-A0A7C7D473-F1
#
_cell.length_a   1.000
_cell.length_b   1.000
_cell.length_c   1.000
_cell.angle_alpha   90.00
_cell.angle_beta   90.00
_cell.angle_gamma   90.00
#
_symmetry.space_group_name_H-M   'P 1'
#
loop_
_entity.id
_entity.type
_entity.pdbx_description
1 polymer ?
#
loop_
_entity_poly.entity_id
_entity_poly.type
_entity_poly.pdbx_seq_one_letter_code
_entity_poly.pdbx_strand_id
1 'polypeptide(L)'
;MDEKRCPVTGHTQNTNAGGGTKNKDWWPNQLNLSVLHQNSVLGNPMDPDFNYAEEFKKLDLTAVKKDLYALMTDSQDWWPADYGHYGPLFIRMAWHSAGTYRLNDGRGGAGNGTQRFAPLNSWPDNVNLDKARRLLWPIKQKYGKKISWADLMILAGNCALESMGFKTFGFAGGREDVWEPQEDIYWGSEGEWLGDQRYSGDRDLENPLAAVQMGLIYVNPEGPNGQPSVLASGRDVRDTFKRMAMNDEETVALVAGGHTFGKCHGAGPASHVGPEPEGADLEEQGLGWKSTFRSGKGGDTIGSGIEGAWKPNPTTWDMGYLNTLFKYDWDLVKSPAGAWQWVPTDPAAADTVQDAHDPSKRHAPMMTTADLSLRMDPIYGPIAKRYRDNPAEFADAFARAWFKLTHRDMGPRSRYLGAEVPEEELIWQDPVPPVDHKLIDEQDIAALKAKILASGLSVSELVSTAWASASTFRGSDKRGGANGARIRLAPQKDWEVNQPAQLATALATLKIIQAEFNRSPSGQKKVSLADLIVLGGAAGIEQAARNAGHTLVVPFKPGRTDASLEQTEVYSFAVMEPKADGFRNYLKGKSSASAEELLVDRAQLLTLTAP
;
A
#
# COMPACT_ATOMS: atom_id res chain seq x y z
N MET A 1 -30.78 -18.14 15.96
CA MET A 1 -31.23 -18.70 14.67
C MET A 1 -31.66 -17.52 13.83
N ASP A 2 -30.76 -17.01 13.01
CA ASP A 2 -31.10 -16.22 11.83
C ASP A 2 -30.21 -16.78 10.73
N GLU A 3 -30.84 -17.48 9.80
CA GLU A 3 -30.19 -18.18 8.70
C GLU A 3 -29.59 -17.17 7.73
N LYS A 4 -28.25 -17.06 7.71
CA LYS A 4 -27.53 -16.45 6.59
C LYS A 4 -27.63 -17.39 5.38
N ARG A 5 -28.79 -17.40 4.71
CA ARG A 5 -28.95 -18.03 3.40
C ARG A 5 -28.49 -17.04 2.34
N CYS A 6 -27.54 -17.48 1.51
CA CYS A 6 -27.33 -16.92 0.19
C CYS A 6 -28.69 -16.85 -0.53
N PRO A 7 -29.13 -15.71 -1.08
CA PRO A 7 -30.52 -15.50 -1.50
C PRO A 7 -30.93 -16.25 -2.78
N VAL A 8 -30.16 -17.24 -3.23
CA VAL A 8 -30.48 -18.06 -4.41
C VAL A 8 -31.16 -19.36 -3.97
N THR A 9 -32.49 -19.31 -3.83
CA THR A 9 -33.34 -20.50 -3.75
C THR A 9 -33.32 -21.24 -5.10
N GLY A 10 -32.32 -22.10 -5.32
CA GLY A 10 -32.26 -22.87 -6.58
C GLY A 10 -31.01 -23.70 -6.90
N HIS A 11 -29.92 -23.65 -6.13
CA HIS A 11 -28.76 -24.49 -6.42
C HIS A 11 -28.89 -25.91 -5.86
N THR A 12 -28.70 -26.90 -6.74
CA THR A 12 -28.36 -28.27 -6.39
C THR A 12 -27.20 -28.28 -5.41
N GLN A 13 -27.42 -28.83 -4.21
CA GLN A 13 -26.47 -28.89 -3.09
C GLN A 13 -25.15 -29.65 -3.36
N ASN A 14 -24.91 -30.11 -4.59
CA ASN A 14 -23.72 -30.86 -4.95
C ASN A 14 -22.93 -30.09 -6.01
N THR A 15 -21.94 -29.31 -5.58
CA THR A 15 -20.91 -28.78 -6.48
C THR A 15 -19.67 -29.66 -6.35
N ASN A 16 -19.45 -30.51 -7.35
CA ASN A 16 -18.26 -31.35 -7.50
C ASN A 16 -17.02 -30.48 -7.78
N ALA A 17 -16.52 -29.76 -6.77
CA ALA A 17 -15.24 -29.01 -6.76
C ALA A 17 -15.04 -28.27 -5.41
N GLY A 18 -15.39 -28.89 -4.28
CA GLY A 18 -15.15 -28.30 -2.94
C GLY A 18 -16.16 -27.24 -2.48
N GLY A 19 -17.37 -27.20 -3.05
CA GLY A 19 -18.49 -26.50 -2.41
C GLY A 19 -19.20 -27.36 -1.36
N GLY A 20 -20.17 -26.76 -0.65
CA GLY A 20 -20.75 -27.33 0.56
C GLY A 20 -20.10 -26.79 1.84
N THR A 21 -20.50 -27.33 2.99
CA THR A 21 -20.02 -26.90 4.32
C THR A 21 -18.53 -27.21 4.50
N LYS A 22 -17.75 -26.21 4.90
CA LYS A 22 -16.30 -26.29 5.19
C LYS A 22 -16.03 -26.38 6.70
N ASN A 23 -14.80 -26.74 7.09
CA ASN A 23 -14.42 -26.82 8.51
C ASN A 23 -14.70 -25.53 9.29
N LYS A 24 -14.45 -24.36 8.68
CA LYS A 24 -14.73 -23.05 9.30
C LYS A 24 -16.22 -22.82 9.54
N ASP A 25 -17.10 -23.46 8.80
CA ASP A 25 -18.55 -23.36 9.02
C ASP A 25 -18.98 -24.17 10.27
N TRP A 26 -18.29 -25.28 10.56
CA TRP A 26 -18.49 -26.08 11.78
C TRP A 26 -17.79 -25.48 13.00
N TRP A 27 -16.58 -24.94 12.80
CA TRP A 27 -15.75 -24.35 13.84
C TRP A 27 -15.28 -22.94 13.43
N PRO A 28 -16.14 -21.91 13.56
CA PRO A 28 -15.83 -20.55 13.11
C PRO A 28 -14.59 -19.93 13.76
N ASN A 29 -14.23 -20.38 14.97
CA ASN A 29 -13.08 -19.91 15.74
C ASN A 29 -11.85 -20.82 15.60
N GLN A 30 -11.84 -21.75 14.64
CA GLN A 30 -10.67 -22.58 14.36
C GLN A 30 -9.53 -21.72 13.80
N LEU A 31 -8.32 -21.88 14.32
CA LEU A 31 -7.12 -21.20 13.85
C LEU A 31 -6.91 -21.44 12.35
N ASN A 32 -6.75 -20.35 11.58
CA ASN A 32 -6.56 -20.45 10.14
C ASN A 32 -5.07 -20.54 9.77
N LEU A 33 -4.60 -21.73 9.40
CA LEU A 33 -3.22 -21.94 8.96
C LEU A 33 -3.01 -21.73 7.45
N SER A 34 -4.08 -21.57 6.65
CA SER A 34 -3.95 -21.35 5.20
C SER A 34 -3.11 -20.12 4.87
N VAL A 35 -3.16 -19.10 5.73
CA VAL A 35 -2.41 -17.85 5.56
C VAL A 35 -0.89 -18.05 5.52
N LEU A 36 -0.37 -19.15 6.07
CA LEU A 36 1.05 -19.52 6.07
C LEU A 36 1.48 -20.33 4.84
N HIS A 37 0.54 -20.70 3.97
CA HIS A 37 0.78 -21.43 2.73
C HIS A 37 0.42 -20.61 1.49
N GLN A 38 0.06 -19.34 1.67
CA GLN A 38 -0.28 -18.43 0.59
C GLN A 38 0.90 -18.18 -0.36
N ASN A 39 0.56 -17.87 -1.60
CA ASN A 39 1.48 -17.64 -2.71
C ASN A 39 2.44 -18.82 -2.91
N SER A 40 1.95 -20.04 -2.68
CA SER A 40 2.71 -21.27 -2.87
C SER A 40 3.26 -21.37 -4.28
N VAL A 41 4.48 -21.93 -4.39
CA VAL A 41 5.11 -22.22 -5.69
C VAL A 41 4.28 -23.13 -6.58
N LEU A 42 3.36 -23.92 -6.00
CA LEU A 42 2.44 -24.78 -6.75
C LEU A 42 1.34 -24.00 -7.49
N GLY A 43 0.96 -22.81 -6.98
CA GLY A 43 0.00 -21.91 -7.62
C GLY A 43 0.66 -20.92 -8.60
N ASN A 44 2.00 -20.90 -8.65
CA ASN A 44 2.76 -19.99 -9.51
C ASN A 44 2.99 -20.63 -10.89
N PRO A 45 2.47 -20.05 -11.99
CA PRO A 45 2.63 -20.58 -13.34
C PRO A 45 4.02 -20.31 -13.96
N MET A 46 4.89 -19.56 -13.27
CA MET A 46 6.22 -19.24 -13.77
C MET A 46 7.19 -20.41 -13.59
N ASP A 47 8.24 -20.46 -14.41
CA ASP A 47 9.30 -21.46 -14.29
C ASP A 47 9.96 -21.38 -12.88
N PRO A 48 10.38 -22.50 -12.26
CA PRO A 48 10.96 -22.49 -10.91
C PRO A 48 12.20 -21.61 -10.72
N ASP A 49 12.95 -21.33 -11.80
CA ASP A 49 14.13 -20.47 -11.80
C ASP A 49 13.85 -19.05 -12.32
N PHE A 50 12.58 -18.71 -12.56
CA PHE A 50 12.18 -17.38 -12.99
C PHE A 50 12.60 -16.31 -11.98
N ASN A 51 13.23 -15.25 -12.49
CA ASN A 51 13.63 -14.09 -11.70
C ASN A 51 13.07 -12.82 -12.34
N TYR A 52 12.07 -12.23 -11.70
CA TYR A 52 11.42 -11.03 -12.23
C TYR A 52 12.38 -9.84 -12.33
N ALA A 53 13.28 -9.67 -11.36
CA ALA A 53 14.22 -8.55 -11.39
C ALA A 53 15.14 -8.62 -12.62
N GLU A 54 15.60 -9.82 -12.99
CA GLU A 54 16.41 -10.02 -14.20
C GLU A 54 15.59 -9.86 -15.50
N GLU A 55 14.31 -10.24 -15.51
CA GLU A 55 13.44 -10.02 -16.68
C GLU A 55 13.05 -8.56 -16.85
N PHE A 56 12.78 -7.83 -15.76
CA PHE A 56 12.48 -6.40 -15.79
C PHE A 56 13.68 -5.58 -16.26
N LYS A 57 14.91 -5.94 -15.89
CA LYS A 57 16.13 -5.27 -16.40
C LYS A 57 16.29 -5.36 -17.93
N LYS A 58 15.65 -6.35 -18.57
CA LYS A 58 15.64 -6.52 -20.04
C LYS A 58 14.53 -5.72 -20.72
N LEU A 59 13.63 -5.11 -19.96
CA LEU A 59 12.49 -4.36 -20.48
C LEU A 59 12.96 -3.02 -21.06
N ASP A 60 12.51 -2.71 -22.28
CA ASP A 60 12.63 -1.35 -22.83
C ASP A 60 11.52 -0.48 -22.22
N LEU A 61 11.84 0.17 -21.10
CA LEU A 61 10.88 1.02 -20.37
C LEU A 61 10.38 2.17 -21.25
N THR A 62 11.22 2.75 -22.10
CA THR A 62 10.83 3.82 -23.02
C THR A 62 9.79 3.34 -24.03
N ALA A 63 9.94 2.12 -24.57
CA ALA A 63 8.94 1.53 -25.47
C ALA A 63 7.60 1.26 -24.75
N VAL A 64 7.63 0.76 -23.51
CA VAL A 64 6.41 0.54 -22.71
C VAL A 64 5.68 1.86 -22.46
N LYS A 65 6.41 2.90 -22.03
CA LYS A 65 5.84 4.24 -21.80
C LYS A 65 5.24 4.82 -23.08
N LYS A 66 5.91 4.64 -24.23
CA LYS A 66 5.38 5.06 -25.53
C LYS A 66 4.05 4.37 -25.87
N ASP A 67 3.95 3.07 -25.64
CA ASP A 67 2.69 2.34 -25.87
C ASP A 67 1.59 2.79 -24.88
N LEU A 68 1.94 3.09 -23.63
CA LEU A 68 1.00 3.63 -22.64
C LEU A 68 0.46 5.00 -23.07
N TYR A 69 1.32 5.92 -23.53
CA TYR A 69 0.88 7.22 -24.02
C TYR A 69 -0.03 7.10 -25.25
N ALA A 70 0.29 6.17 -26.16
CA ALA A 70 -0.56 5.89 -27.32
C ALA A 70 -1.93 5.36 -26.88
N LEU A 71 -1.96 4.35 -26.00
CA LEU A 71 -3.20 3.79 -25.46
C LEU A 71 -4.07 4.85 -24.78
N MET A 72 -3.47 5.81 -24.06
CA MET A 72 -4.22 6.83 -23.33
C MET A 72 -5.12 7.67 -24.24
N THR A 73 -4.82 7.78 -25.53
CA THR A 73 -5.61 8.55 -26.51
C THR A 73 -6.30 7.66 -27.56
N ASP A 74 -6.17 6.34 -27.44
CA ASP A 74 -6.81 5.35 -28.32
C ASP A 74 -8.11 4.84 -27.70
N SER A 75 -9.15 5.68 -27.77
CA SER A 75 -10.46 5.38 -27.17
C SER A 75 -11.09 4.12 -27.77
N GLN A 76 -11.53 3.22 -26.90
CA GLN A 76 -12.17 1.96 -27.24
C GLN A 76 -13.70 2.08 -27.17
N ASP A 77 -14.40 1.58 -28.18
CA ASP A 77 -15.87 1.68 -28.26
C ASP A 77 -16.60 1.05 -27.07
N TRP A 78 -16.05 -0.02 -26.50
CA TRP A 78 -16.66 -0.72 -25.35
C TRP A 78 -16.50 0.06 -24.04
N TRP A 79 -15.58 1.03 -23.98
CA TRP A 79 -15.41 1.92 -22.84
C TRP A 79 -14.82 3.27 -23.27
N PRO A 80 -15.60 4.18 -23.86
CA PRO A 80 -15.07 5.40 -24.46
C PRO A 80 -14.31 6.29 -23.45
N ALA A 81 -13.19 6.87 -23.87
CA ALA A 81 -12.37 7.72 -23.02
C ALA A 81 -13.04 9.08 -22.77
N ASP A 82 -13.20 9.47 -21.50
CA ASP A 82 -13.59 10.83 -21.14
C ASP A 82 -12.60 11.83 -21.74
N TYR A 83 -13.10 12.88 -22.40
CA TYR A 83 -12.29 13.92 -23.02
C TYR A 83 -11.28 13.38 -24.05
N GLY A 84 -11.51 12.17 -24.57
CA GLY A 84 -10.57 11.47 -25.47
C GLY A 84 -9.27 11.03 -24.79
N HIS A 85 -9.21 10.95 -23.45
CA HIS A 85 -8.00 10.60 -22.72
C HIS A 85 -8.24 9.70 -21.49
N TYR A 86 -7.70 8.48 -21.46
CA TYR A 86 -7.82 7.55 -20.31
C TYR A 86 -6.94 7.89 -19.11
N GLY A 87 -6.02 8.85 -19.26
CA GLY A 87 -5.08 9.25 -18.21
C GLY A 87 -5.70 9.39 -16.81
N PRO A 88 -6.78 10.17 -16.62
CA PRO A 88 -7.40 10.31 -15.29
C PRO A 88 -7.91 8.98 -14.70
N LEU A 89 -8.44 8.09 -15.54
CA LEU A 89 -8.86 6.75 -15.12
C LEU A 89 -7.66 5.90 -14.65
N PHE A 90 -6.51 6.00 -15.33
CA PHE A 90 -5.28 5.30 -14.92
C PHE A 90 -4.64 5.89 -13.66
N ILE A 91 -4.73 7.22 -13.45
CA ILE A 91 -4.34 7.84 -12.17
C ILE A 91 -5.18 7.26 -11.04
N ARG A 92 -6.52 7.22 -11.20
CA ARG A 92 -7.40 6.60 -10.21
C ARG A 92 -7.06 5.13 -10.00
N MET A 93 -6.83 4.35 -11.05
CA MET A 93 -6.46 2.94 -10.92
C MET A 93 -5.18 2.75 -10.09
N ALA A 94 -4.13 3.52 -10.38
CA ALA A 94 -2.86 3.46 -9.64
C ALA A 94 -3.02 3.95 -8.18
N TRP A 95 -3.78 5.04 -7.98
CA TRP A 95 -4.15 5.55 -6.65
C TRP A 95 -4.84 4.46 -5.83
N HIS A 96 -5.89 3.83 -6.37
CA HIS A 96 -6.63 2.77 -5.68
C HIS A 96 -5.81 1.51 -5.47
N SER A 97 -4.88 1.20 -6.38
CA SER A 97 -3.98 0.04 -6.23
C SER A 97 -3.05 0.23 -5.04
N ALA A 98 -2.45 1.40 -4.91
CA ALA A 98 -1.56 1.73 -3.79
C ALA A 98 -2.32 2.11 -2.51
N GLY A 99 -3.54 2.61 -2.66
CA GLY A 99 -4.36 3.26 -1.64
C GLY A 99 -4.94 2.31 -0.60
N THR A 100 -4.76 1.00 -0.70
CA THR A 100 -5.25 0.06 0.33
C THR A 100 -4.24 -0.18 1.46
N TYR A 101 -3.01 0.34 1.33
CA TYR A 101 -1.93 0.14 2.29
C TYR A 101 -2.24 0.70 3.68
N ARG A 102 -1.82 -0.01 4.73
CA ARG A 102 -1.99 0.42 6.13
C ARG A 102 -0.68 0.31 6.87
N LEU A 103 -0.26 1.40 7.50
CA LEU A 103 1.03 1.50 8.17
C LEU A 103 1.16 0.52 9.36
N ASN A 104 0.06 0.22 10.04
CA ASN A 104 0.06 -0.62 11.25
C ASN A 104 0.57 -2.05 10.99
N ASP A 105 0.18 -2.70 9.90
CA ASP A 105 0.64 -4.05 9.57
C ASP A 105 1.34 -4.16 8.20
N GLY A 106 1.44 -3.05 7.47
CA GLY A 106 2.09 -2.97 6.16
C GLY A 106 1.31 -3.67 5.04
N ARG A 107 0.11 -4.20 5.32
CA ARG A 107 -0.71 -4.92 4.33
C ARG A 107 -1.49 -3.96 3.44
N GLY A 108 -2.00 -4.49 2.34
CA GLY A 108 -2.54 -3.70 1.24
C GLY A 108 -1.42 -3.12 0.38
N GLY A 109 -1.74 -2.08 -0.40
CA GLY A 109 -0.79 -1.45 -1.29
C GLY A 109 -0.67 -2.13 -2.66
N ALA A 110 0.23 -1.60 -3.48
CA ALA A 110 0.37 -1.99 -4.87
C ALA A 110 1.41 -3.11 -5.11
N GLY A 111 2.21 -3.44 -4.09
CA GLY A 111 3.39 -4.30 -4.20
C GLY A 111 3.19 -5.69 -4.82
N ASN A 112 1.95 -6.20 -4.80
CA ASN A 112 1.58 -7.53 -5.31
C ASN A 112 0.57 -7.48 -6.48
N GLY A 113 0.06 -6.29 -6.84
CA GLY A 113 -0.94 -6.14 -7.91
C GLY A 113 -2.31 -6.74 -7.59
N THR A 114 -2.69 -6.77 -6.31
CA THR A 114 -3.88 -7.49 -5.79
C THR A 114 -5.21 -6.84 -6.13
N GLN A 115 -5.24 -5.62 -6.68
CA GLN A 115 -6.45 -5.00 -7.24
C GLN A 115 -7.09 -5.87 -8.36
N ARG A 116 -6.34 -6.83 -8.91
CA ARG A 116 -6.83 -7.80 -9.91
C ARG A 116 -7.64 -8.95 -9.32
N PHE A 117 -7.59 -9.17 -8.01
CA PHE A 117 -8.21 -10.31 -7.34
C PHE A 117 -9.25 -9.86 -6.33
N ALA A 118 -10.12 -10.79 -5.93
CA ALA A 118 -11.02 -10.61 -4.81
C ALA A 118 -10.24 -10.30 -3.50
N PRO A 119 -10.83 -9.56 -2.56
CA PRO A 119 -12.09 -8.81 -2.70
C PRO A 119 -11.90 -7.48 -3.46
N LEU A 120 -10.65 -7.03 -3.64
CA LEU A 120 -10.34 -5.68 -4.14
C LEU A 120 -10.86 -5.43 -5.55
N ASN A 121 -10.86 -6.42 -6.43
CA ASN A 121 -11.38 -6.28 -7.80
C ASN A 121 -12.88 -5.93 -7.84
N SER A 122 -13.58 -6.09 -6.71
CA SER A 122 -15.04 -5.98 -6.57
C SER A 122 -15.49 -5.05 -5.46
N TRP A 123 -14.56 -4.37 -4.80
CA TRP A 123 -14.90 -3.29 -3.87
C TRP A 123 -15.73 -2.21 -4.56
N PRO A 124 -16.78 -1.65 -3.91
CA PRO A 124 -17.56 -0.55 -4.48
C PRO A 124 -16.70 0.63 -4.94
N ASP A 125 -15.67 0.99 -4.16
CA ASP A 125 -14.80 2.11 -4.52
C ASP A 125 -13.87 1.80 -5.71
N ASN A 126 -13.72 0.52 -6.08
CA ASN A 126 -12.99 0.09 -7.28
C ASN A 126 -13.89 -0.08 -8.51
N VAL A 127 -15.15 0.41 -8.44
CA VAL A 127 -16.10 0.41 -9.56
C VAL A 127 -15.44 0.92 -10.85
N ASN A 128 -15.64 0.18 -11.94
CA ASN A 128 -15.11 0.41 -13.29
C ASN A 128 -13.58 0.33 -13.44
N LEU A 129 -12.80 0.03 -12.38
CA LEU A 129 -11.36 -0.20 -12.51
C LEU A 129 -11.03 -1.56 -13.15
N ASP A 130 -12.00 -2.48 -13.21
CA ASP A 130 -11.95 -3.66 -14.07
C ASP A 130 -11.78 -3.27 -15.55
N LYS A 131 -12.47 -2.20 -16.01
CA LYS A 131 -12.31 -1.65 -17.37
C LYS A 131 -10.93 -1.02 -17.56
N ALA A 132 -10.45 -0.27 -16.57
CA ALA A 132 -9.11 0.32 -16.58
C ALA A 132 -8.02 -0.76 -16.75
N ARG A 133 -8.07 -1.83 -15.95
CA ARG A 133 -7.12 -2.94 -16.07
C ARG A 133 -7.25 -3.68 -17.40
N ARG A 134 -8.47 -3.84 -17.91
CA ARG A 134 -8.72 -4.45 -19.23
C ARG A 134 -8.10 -3.66 -20.38
N LEU A 135 -8.12 -2.33 -20.34
CA LEU A 135 -7.46 -1.47 -21.34
C LEU A 135 -5.95 -1.71 -21.41
N LEU A 136 -5.30 -2.07 -20.30
CA LEU A 136 -3.86 -2.34 -20.23
C LEU A 136 -3.46 -3.74 -20.71
N TRP A 137 -4.42 -4.63 -20.94
CA TRP A 137 -4.15 -6.01 -21.34
C TRP A 137 -3.28 -6.14 -22.61
N PRO A 138 -3.50 -5.39 -23.70
CA PRO A 138 -2.66 -5.48 -24.89
C PRO A 138 -1.18 -5.16 -24.61
N ILE A 139 -0.91 -4.22 -23.69
CA ILE A 139 0.45 -3.87 -23.28
C ILE A 139 1.03 -5.01 -22.44
N LYS A 140 0.29 -5.53 -21.45
CA LYS A 140 0.74 -6.70 -20.68
C LYS A 140 1.05 -7.89 -21.58
N GLN A 141 0.21 -8.15 -22.58
CA GLN A 141 0.39 -9.23 -23.54
C GLN A 141 1.65 -9.03 -24.39
N LYS A 142 1.90 -7.81 -24.87
CA LYS A 142 3.08 -7.46 -25.68
C LYS A 142 4.40 -7.65 -24.92
N TYR A 143 4.46 -7.25 -23.65
CA TYR A 143 5.70 -7.30 -22.85
C TYR A 143 5.84 -8.56 -21.97
N GLY A 144 4.76 -9.33 -21.83
CA GLY A 144 4.77 -10.65 -21.20
C GLY A 144 5.35 -10.62 -19.78
N LYS A 145 6.28 -11.54 -19.51
CA LYS A 145 6.91 -11.71 -18.18
C LYS A 145 7.93 -10.63 -17.79
N LYS A 146 8.27 -9.70 -18.70
CA LYS A 146 9.22 -8.60 -18.42
C LYS A 146 8.61 -7.45 -17.63
N ILE A 147 7.28 -7.37 -17.56
CA ILE A 147 6.57 -6.42 -16.71
C ILE A 147 5.41 -7.15 -16.02
N SER A 148 5.36 -7.05 -14.69
CA SER A 148 4.25 -7.55 -13.89
C SER A 148 3.03 -6.64 -14.06
N TRP A 149 1.84 -7.14 -13.73
CA TRP A 149 0.68 -6.28 -13.60
C TRP A 149 0.83 -5.28 -12.47
N ALA A 150 1.46 -5.68 -11.37
CA ALA A 150 1.74 -4.81 -10.24
C ALA A 150 2.54 -3.55 -10.67
N ASP A 151 3.60 -3.72 -11.46
CA ASP A 151 4.36 -2.59 -12.00
C ASP A 151 3.59 -1.84 -13.10
N LEU A 152 2.91 -2.56 -14.01
CA LEU A 152 2.19 -1.95 -15.13
C LEU A 152 1.07 -1.01 -14.66
N MET A 153 0.30 -1.39 -13.62
CA MET A 153 -0.78 -0.55 -13.11
C MET A 153 -0.27 0.77 -12.55
N ILE A 154 0.85 0.75 -11.83
CA ILE A 154 1.47 1.96 -11.27
C ILE A 154 2.14 2.78 -12.38
N LEU A 155 2.87 2.14 -13.29
CA LEU A 155 3.51 2.81 -14.42
C LEU A 155 2.49 3.53 -15.30
N ALA A 156 1.30 2.94 -15.51
CA ALA A 156 0.21 3.59 -16.25
C ALA A 156 -0.26 4.89 -15.57
N GLY A 157 -0.37 4.92 -14.24
CA GLY A 157 -0.68 6.14 -13.48
C GLY A 157 0.42 7.20 -13.59
N ASN A 158 1.69 6.81 -13.48
CA ASN A 158 2.83 7.72 -13.70
C ASN A 158 2.82 8.31 -15.13
N CYS A 159 2.65 7.46 -16.14
CA CYS A 159 2.60 7.88 -17.54
C CYS A 159 1.40 8.80 -17.80
N ALA A 160 0.27 8.56 -17.13
CA ALA A 160 -0.91 9.41 -17.27
C ALA A 160 -0.61 10.83 -16.78
N LEU A 161 0.01 10.97 -15.61
CA LEU A 161 0.46 12.27 -15.10
C LEU A 161 1.40 12.98 -16.09
N GLU A 162 2.40 12.28 -16.61
CA GLU A 162 3.37 12.81 -17.56
C GLU A 162 2.71 13.27 -18.87
N SER A 163 1.84 12.45 -19.44
CA SER A 163 1.13 12.75 -20.70
C SER A 163 0.23 13.98 -20.60
N MET A 164 -0.26 14.29 -19.40
CA MET A 164 -1.12 15.44 -19.12
C MET A 164 -0.34 16.64 -18.58
N GLY A 165 0.99 16.63 -18.64
CA GLY A 165 1.86 17.78 -18.36
C GLY A 165 2.42 17.86 -16.94
N PHE A 166 2.27 16.82 -16.12
CA PHE A 166 2.88 16.77 -14.78
C PHE A 166 4.20 15.98 -14.78
N LYS A 167 5.27 16.58 -14.28
CA LYS A 167 6.55 15.88 -14.10
C LYS A 167 6.56 15.10 -12.79
N THR A 168 6.53 13.78 -12.88
CA THR A 168 6.67 12.91 -11.69
C THR A 168 8.08 12.98 -11.09
N PHE A 169 8.21 12.60 -9.81
CA PHE A 169 9.50 12.52 -9.13
C PHE A 169 10.39 11.39 -9.67
N GLY A 170 9.76 10.30 -10.13
CA GLY A 170 10.38 9.15 -10.78
C GLY A 170 9.51 7.89 -10.66
N PHE A 171 10.08 6.75 -11.03
CA PHE A 171 9.42 5.44 -11.00
C PHE A 171 10.43 4.32 -10.73
N ALA A 172 10.03 3.34 -9.93
CA ALA A 172 10.73 2.07 -9.78
C ALA A 172 9.81 0.88 -10.06
N GLY A 173 10.30 -0.06 -10.86
CA GLY A 173 9.75 -1.40 -10.96
C GLY A 173 10.34 -2.35 -9.90
N GLY A 174 9.92 -3.61 -9.94
CA GLY A 174 10.36 -4.66 -8.99
C GLY A 174 9.22 -5.23 -8.14
N ARG A 175 7.97 -4.92 -8.46
CA ARG A 175 6.79 -5.55 -7.86
C ARG A 175 6.51 -6.86 -8.58
N GLU A 176 6.49 -7.97 -7.85
CA GLU A 176 6.21 -9.28 -8.42
C GLU A 176 4.71 -9.55 -8.37
N ASP A 177 4.17 -10.18 -9.43
CA ASP A 177 2.77 -10.58 -9.43
C ASP A 177 2.55 -11.76 -8.48
N VAL A 178 1.46 -11.70 -7.71
CA VAL A 178 0.88 -12.88 -7.05
C VAL A 178 -0.20 -13.52 -7.94
N TRP A 179 -0.56 -14.75 -7.59
CA TRP A 179 -1.43 -15.62 -8.38
C TRP A 179 -2.73 -16.00 -7.68
N GLU A 180 -2.96 -15.48 -6.48
CA GLU A 180 -4.17 -15.71 -5.70
C GLU A 180 -4.56 -14.48 -4.84
N PRO A 181 -5.84 -14.38 -4.43
CA PRO A 181 -6.30 -13.43 -3.41
C PRO A 181 -5.47 -13.50 -2.13
N GLN A 182 -5.29 -12.36 -1.46
CA GLN A 182 -4.61 -12.34 -0.16
C GLN A 182 -5.61 -12.57 0.97
N GLU A 183 -5.49 -13.71 1.66
CA GLU A 183 -6.31 -14.13 2.79
C GLU A 183 -5.82 -13.58 4.14
N ASP A 184 -4.59 -13.06 4.20
CA ASP A 184 -3.98 -12.54 5.43
C ASP A 184 -4.43 -11.12 5.79
N ILE A 185 -5.27 -10.49 4.96
CA ILE A 185 -5.69 -9.11 5.17
C ILE A 185 -7.09 -9.05 5.81
N TYR A 186 -7.13 -8.61 7.06
CA TYR A 186 -8.38 -8.23 7.73
C TYR A 186 -8.83 -6.83 7.28
N TRP A 187 -9.85 -6.76 6.42
CA TRP A 187 -10.43 -5.51 5.90
C TRP A 187 -11.53 -4.89 6.77
N GLY A 188 -11.93 -5.59 7.83
CA GLY A 188 -13.04 -5.23 8.72
C GLY A 188 -13.96 -6.42 8.98
N SER A 189 -14.82 -6.30 9.98
CA SER A 189 -15.74 -7.36 10.41
C SER A 189 -17.13 -7.28 9.77
N GLU A 190 -17.38 -6.25 8.96
CA GLU A 190 -18.67 -5.99 8.35
C GLU A 190 -19.11 -7.12 7.41
N GLY A 191 -20.39 -7.48 7.48
CA GLY A 191 -21.01 -8.46 6.59
C GLY A 191 -21.58 -7.88 5.29
N GLU A 192 -21.53 -6.56 5.12
CA GLU A 192 -22.11 -5.84 3.98
C GLU A 192 -21.13 -4.77 3.46
N TRP A 193 -21.16 -4.54 2.14
CA TRP A 193 -20.40 -3.45 1.52
C TRP A 193 -20.88 -2.11 2.06
N LEU A 194 -19.93 -1.18 2.25
CA LEU A 194 -20.15 0.16 2.80
C LEU A 194 -20.65 0.20 4.26
N GLY A 195 -20.67 -0.93 4.98
CA GLY A 195 -20.86 -0.94 6.43
C GLY A 195 -19.74 -0.24 7.20
N ASP A 196 -20.04 0.29 8.39
CA ASP A 196 -19.14 1.11 9.21
C ASP A 196 -18.98 0.60 10.66
N GLN A 197 -19.14 -0.71 10.91
CA GLN A 197 -19.02 -1.34 12.25
C GLN A 197 -17.55 -1.43 12.74
N ARG A 198 -16.82 -0.33 12.66
CA ARG A 198 -15.38 -0.21 12.89
C ARG A 198 -14.97 0.99 13.74
N TYR A 199 -15.93 1.75 14.24
CA TYR A 199 -15.69 2.89 15.12
C TYR A 199 -16.12 2.60 16.55
N SER A 200 -15.39 3.18 17.51
CA SER A 200 -15.75 3.19 18.93
C SER A 200 -15.51 4.58 19.53
N GLY A 201 -16.01 4.84 20.74
CA GLY A 201 -15.75 6.10 21.45
C GLY A 201 -16.14 7.35 20.64
N ASP A 202 -15.25 8.34 20.63
CA ASP A 202 -15.39 9.59 19.85
C ASP A 202 -14.77 9.43 18.45
N ARG A 203 -15.28 8.44 17.70
CA ARG A 203 -14.86 8.14 16.32
C ARG A 203 -13.42 7.59 16.22
N ASP A 204 -13.04 6.74 17.17
CA ASP A 204 -11.80 5.97 17.13
C ASP A 204 -11.93 4.79 16.15
N LEU A 205 -11.26 4.87 15.00
CA LEU A 205 -11.23 3.81 13.99
C LEU A 205 -10.44 2.60 14.48
N GLU A 206 -11.02 1.41 14.36
CA GLU A 206 -10.43 0.13 14.72
C GLU A 206 -9.03 -0.06 14.08
N ASN A 207 -8.07 -0.53 14.86
CA ASN A 207 -6.75 -0.93 14.33
C ASN A 207 -6.83 -2.39 13.85
N PRO A 208 -6.25 -2.75 12.69
CA PRO A 208 -5.33 -1.96 11.87
C PRO A 208 -5.98 -1.20 10.70
N LEU A 209 -7.31 -1.05 10.67
CA LEU A 209 -8.04 -0.45 9.54
C LEU A 209 -7.64 1.00 9.29
N ALA A 210 -7.74 1.43 8.03
CA ALA A 210 -7.43 2.79 7.58
C ALA A 210 -8.47 3.35 6.59
N ALA A 211 -9.64 2.73 6.51
CA ALA A 211 -10.77 3.20 5.70
C ALA A 211 -12.03 3.30 6.57
N VAL A 212 -12.89 4.28 6.30
CA VAL A 212 -14.06 4.58 7.15
C VAL A 212 -15.22 3.61 6.98
N GLN A 213 -15.26 2.87 5.86
CA GLN A 213 -16.30 1.89 5.54
C GLN A 213 -15.72 0.70 4.78
N MET A 214 -16.38 -0.46 4.86
CA MET A 214 -15.98 -1.67 4.14
C MET A 214 -16.08 -1.44 2.64
N GLY A 215 -14.99 -1.70 1.91
CA GLY A 215 -14.98 -1.54 0.46
C GLY A 215 -14.66 -0.13 -0.06
N LEU A 216 -14.31 0.82 0.83
CA LEU A 216 -13.72 2.11 0.49
C LEU A 216 -12.20 2.08 0.60
N ILE A 217 -11.52 2.90 -0.20
CA ILE A 217 -10.07 3.07 -0.10
C ILE A 217 -9.72 3.91 1.13
N TYR A 218 -10.33 5.08 1.31
CA TYR A 218 -10.07 5.98 2.45
C TYR A 218 -11.36 6.42 3.15
N VAL A 219 -12.07 7.37 2.55
CA VAL A 219 -13.22 8.05 3.14
C VAL A 219 -14.42 8.00 2.21
N ASN A 220 -15.61 8.24 2.76
CA ASN A 220 -16.81 8.42 1.96
C ASN A 220 -16.80 9.82 1.30
N PRO A 221 -16.89 9.93 -0.04
CA PRO A 221 -16.80 11.22 -0.73
C PRO A 221 -18.00 12.14 -0.42
N GLU A 222 -19.15 11.60 -0.03
CA GLU A 222 -20.31 12.38 0.42
C GLU A 222 -20.13 12.92 1.84
N GLY A 223 -19.14 12.42 2.59
CA GLY A 223 -18.86 12.72 4.00
C GLY A 223 -19.24 11.58 4.95
N PRO A 224 -18.93 11.70 6.25
CA PRO A 224 -19.14 10.65 7.26
C PRO A 224 -20.53 10.03 7.19
N ASN A 225 -20.59 8.72 6.91
CA ASN A 225 -21.84 7.94 6.83
C ASN A 225 -22.87 8.55 5.83
N GLY A 226 -22.38 9.12 4.73
CA GLY A 226 -23.19 9.78 3.71
C GLY A 226 -23.72 11.16 4.12
N GLN A 227 -23.25 11.71 5.23
CA GLN A 227 -23.64 13.05 5.69
C GLN A 227 -22.64 14.11 5.17
N PRO A 228 -23.09 15.15 4.44
CA PRO A 228 -22.23 16.17 3.84
C PRO A 228 -21.68 17.20 4.83
N SER A 229 -21.08 16.70 5.91
CA SER A 229 -20.39 17.50 6.93
C SER A 229 -18.92 17.67 6.57
N VAL A 230 -18.59 18.83 6.00
CA VAL A 230 -17.25 19.16 5.50
C VAL A 230 -16.16 19.01 6.56
N LEU A 231 -16.36 19.58 7.75
CA LEU A 231 -15.35 19.54 8.81
C LEU A 231 -15.19 18.13 9.41
N ALA A 232 -16.26 17.35 9.48
CA ALA A 232 -16.18 15.98 9.92
C ALA A 232 -15.47 15.10 8.88
N SER A 233 -15.71 15.35 7.58
CA SER A 233 -14.95 14.73 6.50
C SER A 233 -13.45 15.04 6.59
N GLY A 234 -13.07 16.28 6.95
CA GLY A 234 -11.67 16.65 7.16
C GLY A 234 -10.97 15.85 8.27
N ARG A 235 -11.71 15.47 9.33
CA ARG A 235 -11.20 14.59 10.39
C ARG A 235 -10.93 13.17 9.87
N ASP A 236 -11.88 12.62 9.12
CA ASP A 236 -11.76 11.27 8.53
C ASP A 236 -10.62 11.20 7.51
N VAL A 237 -10.51 12.22 6.65
CA VAL A 237 -9.41 12.33 5.67
C VAL A 237 -8.07 12.29 6.41
N ARG A 238 -7.94 13.07 7.49
CA ARG A 238 -6.71 13.11 8.28
C ARG A 238 -6.36 11.78 8.94
N ASP A 239 -7.32 11.15 9.62
CA ASP A 239 -7.05 9.89 10.32
C ASP A 239 -6.70 8.77 9.34
N THR A 240 -7.47 8.62 8.27
CA THR A 240 -7.25 7.56 7.26
C THR A 240 -5.91 7.74 6.53
N PHE A 241 -5.61 8.95 6.04
CA PHE A 241 -4.32 9.21 5.36
C PHE A 241 -3.12 9.03 6.29
N LYS A 242 -3.21 9.45 7.56
CA LYS A 242 -2.17 9.22 8.57
C LYS A 242 -1.93 7.73 8.80
N ARG A 243 -2.99 6.92 8.87
CA ARG A 243 -2.91 5.45 8.96
C ARG A 243 -2.34 4.81 7.70
N MET A 244 -2.30 5.55 6.59
CA MET A 244 -1.63 5.17 5.34
C MET A 244 -0.27 5.89 5.16
N ALA A 245 0.32 6.37 6.24
CA ALA A 245 1.63 7.03 6.25
C ALA A 245 1.72 8.35 5.46
N MET A 246 0.61 9.07 5.29
CA MET A 246 0.60 10.42 4.72
C MET A 246 0.33 11.45 5.81
N ASN A 247 1.17 12.49 5.86
CA ASN A 247 0.94 13.64 6.74
C ASN A 247 -0.03 14.66 6.10
N ASP A 248 -0.28 15.78 6.78
CA ASP A 248 -1.24 16.78 6.30
C ASP A 248 -0.86 17.43 4.96
N GLU A 249 0.42 17.76 4.77
CA GLU A 249 0.95 18.34 3.53
C GLU A 249 0.84 17.35 2.36
N GLU A 250 1.27 16.11 2.57
CA GLU A 250 1.17 15.01 1.60
C GLU A 250 -0.29 14.71 1.24
N THR A 251 -1.19 14.78 2.21
CA THR A 251 -2.63 14.55 2.02
C THR A 251 -3.25 15.61 1.13
N VAL A 252 -3.03 16.89 1.43
CA VAL A 252 -3.53 17.99 0.59
C VAL A 252 -2.94 17.91 -0.81
N ALA A 253 -1.63 17.61 -0.92
CA ALA A 253 -0.95 17.47 -2.20
C ALA A 253 -1.55 16.33 -3.06
N LEU A 254 -1.80 15.16 -2.46
CA LEU A 254 -2.36 14.00 -3.16
C LEU A 254 -3.80 14.21 -3.61
N VAL A 255 -4.67 14.73 -2.74
CA VAL A 255 -6.08 14.98 -3.09
C VAL A 255 -6.18 16.06 -4.16
N ALA A 256 -5.54 17.21 -3.96
CA ALA A 256 -5.59 18.31 -4.93
C ALA A 256 -4.90 17.93 -6.25
N GLY A 257 -3.77 17.21 -6.19
CA GLY A 257 -3.02 16.78 -7.37
C GLY A 257 -3.77 15.72 -8.17
N GLY A 258 -4.39 14.75 -7.51
CA GLY A 258 -5.24 13.73 -8.15
C GLY A 258 -6.49 14.34 -8.79
N HIS A 259 -7.24 15.17 -8.05
CA HIS A 259 -8.47 15.81 -8.53
C HIS A 259 -8.23 17.01 -9.46
N THR A 260 -6.97 17.31 -9.79
CA THR A 260 -6.65 18.12 -10.97
C THR A 260 -7.05 17.41 -12.27
N PHE A 261 -7.27 16.09 -12.24
CA PHE A 261 -7.57 15.30 -13.42
C PHE A 261 -8.96 14.63 -13.38
N GLY A 262 -9.60 14.54 -14.54
CA GLY A 262 -10.78 13.71 -14.77
C GLY A 262 -12.09 14.25 -14.18
N LYS A 263 -12.99 13.30 -13.91
CA LYS A 263 -14.35 13.55 -13.41
C LYS A 263 -14.86 12.37 -12.59
N CYS A 264 -15.94 12.60 -11.84
CA CYS A 264 -16.79 11.56 -11.26
C CYS A 264 -17.91 11.15 -12.23
N HIS A 265 -18.44 9.93 -12.05
CA HIS A 265 -19.50 9.35 -12.88
C HIS A 265 -20.73 8.96 -12.05
N GLY A 266 -21.85 9.58 -12.37
CA GLY A 266 -23.14 9.48 -11.70
C GLY A 266 -24.28 9.90 -12.62
N ALA A 267 -24.21 9.50 -13.89
CA ALA A 267 -25.13 9.93 -14.94
C ALA A 267 -26.60 9.53 -14.72
N GLY A 268 -26.85 8.53 -13.87
CA GLY A 268 -28.19 8.04 -13.55
C GLY A 268 -28.24 7.16 -12.30
N PRO A 269 -29.43 6.66 -11.93
CA PRO A 269 -29.63 5.91 -10.69
C PRO A 269 -28.79 4.63 -10.59
N ALA A 270 -28.23 4.37 -9.41
CA ALA A 270 -27.42 3.17 -9.13
C ALA A 270 -28.18 1.85 -9.35
N SER A 271 -29.53 1.86 -9.35
CA SER A 271 -30.37 0.69 -9.66
C SER A 271 -30.16 0.11 -11.06
N HIS A 272 -29.49 0.85 -11.96
CA HIS A 272 -29.13 0.37 -13.29
C HIS A 272 -27.81 -0.40 -13.33
N VAL A 273 -27.01 -0.34 -12.27
CA VAL A 273 -25.68 -0.97 -12.19
C VAL A 273 -25.85 -2.42 -11.75
N GLY A 274 -25.41 -3.35 -12.59
CA GLY A 274 -25.39 -4.78 -12.28
C GLY A 274 -24.32 -5.17 -11.27
N PRO A 275 -24.20 -6.48 -10.97
CA PRO A 275 -23.25 -7.00 -9.99
C PRO A 275 -21.78 -6.62 -10.28
N GLU A 276 -21.00 -6.48 -9.21
CA GLU A 276 -19.54 -6.36 -9.22
C GLU A 276 -18.86 -7.61 -9.84
N PRO A 277 -17.58 -7.56 -10.26
CA PRO A 277 -16.94 -8.63 -11.04
C PRO A 277 -17.05 -10.05 -10.46
N GLU A 278 -16.90 -10.23 -9.15
CA GLU A 278 -17.04 -11.56 -8.51
C GLU A 278 -18.50 -12.05 -8.42
N GLY A 279 -19.47 -11.15 -8.59
CA GLY A 279 -20.90 -11.46 -8.64
C GLY A 279 -21.48 -11.43 -10.06
N ALA A 280 -20.68 -11.13 -11.08
CA ALA A 280 -21.13 -10.98 -12.46
C ALA A 280 -21.24 -12.33 -13.19
N ASP A 281 -22.06 -12.36 -14.23
CA ASP A 281 -22.24 -13.54 -15.07
C ASP A 281 -20.98 -13.86 -15.91
N LEU A 282 -20.82 -15.13 -16.29
CA LEU A 282 -19.63 -15.63 -16.99
C LEU A 282 -19.36 -14.88 -18.31
N GLU A 283 -20.41 -14.50 -19.05
CA GLU A 283 -20.30 -13.76 -20.31
C GLU A 283 -19.65 -12.37 -20.18
N GLU A 284 -19.59 -11.80 -18.96
CA GLU A 284 -18.88 -10.55 -18.71
C GLU A 284 -17.36 -10.75 -18.67
N GLN A 285 -16.89 -12.01 -18.68
CA GLN A 285 -15.49 -12.39 -18.81
C GLN A 285 -14.60 -11.67 -17.78
N GLY A 286 -15.05 -11.64 -16.53
CA GLY A 286 -14.35 -11.00 -15.40
C GLY A 286 -14.48 -9.47 -15.34
N LEU A 287 -15.38 -8.87 -16.11
CA LEU A 287 -15.85 -7.50 -15.89
C LEU A 287 -17.13 -7.51 -15.04
N GLY A 288 -17.45 -6.37 -14.42
CA GLY A 288 -18.67 -6.19 -13.62
C GLY A 288 -19.29 -4.81 -13.81
N TRP A 289 -20.24 -4.47 -12.95
CA TRP A 289 -20.95 -3.17 -12.92
C TRP A 289 -21.56 -2.78 -14.26
N LYS A 290 -22.03 -3.77 -15.04
CA LYS A 290 -22.69 -3.52 -16.31
C LYS A 290 -23.90 -2.64 -16.09
N SER A 291 -23.93 -1.48 -16.75
CA SER A 291 -25.01 -0.52 -16.61
C SER A 291 -26.07 -0.73 -17.69
N THR A 292 -27.34 -0.79 -17.28
CA THR A 292 -28.51 -0.76 -18.17
C THR A 292 -29.00 0.67 -18.45
N PHE A 293 -28.36 1.68 -17.89
CA PHE A 293 -28.74 3.07 -18.07
C PHE A 293 -28.32 3.56 -19.45
N ARG A 294 -29.29 3.68 -20.37
CA ARG A 294 -29.07 4.14 -21.75
C ARG A 294 -27.97 3.31 -22.43
N SER A 295 -26.84 3.91 -22.81
CA SER A 295 -25.72 3.18 -23.43
C SER A 295 -24.84 2.43 -22.41
N GLY A 296 -24.93 2.79 -21.13
CA GLY A 296 -24.16 2.21 -20.03
C GLY A 296 -22.67 2.59 -20.00
N LYS A 297 -22.22 3.48 -20.89
CA LYS A 297 -20.81 3.87 -21.07
C LYS A 297 -20.70 5.32 -21.56
N GLY A 298 -19.49 5.87 -21.56
CA GLY A 298 -19.24 7.26 -21.97
C GLY A 298 -20.07 8.26 -21.15
N GLY A 299 -20.85 9.10 -21.81
CA GLY A 299 -21.70 10.11 -21.15
C GLY A 299 -22.80 9.54 -20.24
N ASP A 300 -23.11 8.24 -20.34
CA ASP A 300 -24.09 7.55 -19.49
C ASP A 300 -23.44 6.67 -18.40
N THR A 301 -22.14 6.87 -18.13
CA THR A 301 -21.39 6.07 -17.16
C THR A 301 -21.89 6.33 -15.73
N ILE A 302 -21.98 5.27 -14.94
CA ILE A 302 -22.26 5.30 -13.50
C ILE A 302 -21.09 4.64 -12.77
N GLY A 303 -20.57 5.31 -11.76
CA GLY A 303 -19.48 4.86 -10.89
C GLY A 303 -19.82 5.17 -9.43
N SER A 304 -19.20 6.20 -8.87
CA SER A 304 -19.43 6.62 -7.47
C SER A 304 -20.84 7.18 -7.22
N GLY A 305 -21.58 7.54 -8.27
CA GLY A 305 -22.87 8.23 -8.17
C GLY A 305 -22.73 9.76 -8.11
N ILE A 306 -21.54 10.28 -7.84
CA ILE A 306 -21.23 11.71 -7.97
C ILE A 306 -20.98 12.03 -9.45
N GLU A 307 -21.41 13.19 -9.94
CA GLU A 307 -21.33 13.53 -11.37
C GLU A 307 -20.66 14.89 -11.59
N GLY A 308 -19.66 14.93 -12.47
CA GLY A 308 -19.02 16.15 -12.95
C GLY A 308 -17.51 16.18 -12.74
N ALA A 309 -16.85 17.16 -13.36
CA ALA A 309 -15.41 17.38 -13.22
C ALA A 309 -15.09 18.45 -12.18
N TRP A 310 -13.93 18.38 -11.55
CA TRP A 310 -13.51 19.35 -10.54
C TRP A 310 -13.11 20.72 -11.10
N LYS A 311 -12.61 20.76 -12.34
CA LYS A 311 -12.08 21.97 -12.96
C LYS A 311 -12.26 21.99 -14.48
N PRO A 312 -12.09 23.16 -15.13
CA PRO A 312 -11.88 23.23 -16.58
C PRO A 312 -10.62 22.47 -17.02
N ASN A 313 -10.59 22.00 -18.27
CA ASN A 313 -9.51 21.21 -18.88
C ASN A 313 -9.09 19.97 -18.05
N PRO A 314 -9.96 18.96 -17.85
CA PRO A 314 -9.71 17.85 -16.92
C PRO A 314 -8.56 16.91 -17.29
N THR A 315 -7.92 17.10 -18.44
CA THR A 315 -6.80 16.28 -18.93
C THR A 315 -5.49 17.07 -18.99
N THR A 316 -5.36 18.11 -18.16
CA THR A 316 -4.19 19.01 -18.15
C THR A 316 -3.79 19.31 -16.72
N TRP A 317 -2.51 19.17 -16.40
CA TRP A 317 -1.93 19.66 -15.16
C TRP A 317 -1.89 21.19 -15.16
N ASP A 318 -2.61 21.79 -14.22
CA ASP A 318 -2.58 23.21 -13.93
C ASP A 318 -3.13 23.46 -12.51
N MET A 319 -3.23 24.71 -12.10
CA MET A 319 -3.77 25.09 -10.78
C MET A 319 -5.30 25.12 -10.73
N GLY A 320 -5.98 24.61 -11.76
CA GLY A 320 -7.42 24.77 -11.95
C GLY A 320 -8.27 24.18 -10.83
N TYR A 321 -7.85 23.06 -10.21
CA TYR A 321 -8.55 22.48 -9.05
C TYR A 321 -8.56 23.45 -7.88
N LEU A 322 -7.38 23.87 -7.40
CA LEU A 322 -7.25 24.78 -6.26
C LEU A 322 -7.83 26.17 -6.58
N ASN A 323 -7.67 26.66 -7.81
CA ASN A 323 -8.28 27.91 -8.24
C ASN A 323 -9.81 27.83 -8.18
N THR A 324 -10.40 26.75 -8.68
CA THR A 324 -11.86 26.54 -8.66
C THR A 324 -12.37 26.44 -7.22
N LEU A 325 -11.73 25.60 -6.39
CA LEU A 325 -12.09 25.37 -4.99
C LEU A 325 -12.24 26.66 -4.17
N PHE A 326 -11.30 27.59 -4.36
CA PHE A 326 -11.27 28.85 -3.61
C PHE A 326 -11.91 30.05 -4.34
N LYS A 327 -12.25 29.95 -5.63
CA LYS A 327 -12.87 31.04 -6.39
C LYS A 327 -14.35 31.21 -6.07
N TYR A 328 -15.06 30.11 -5.90
CA TYR A 328 -16.52 30.09 -5.78
C TYR A 328 -16.98 29.84 -4.36
N ASP A 329 -18.18 30.28 -4.02
CA ASP A 329 -18.94 29.69 -2.93
C ASP A 329 -19.76 28.50 -3.45
N TRP A 330 -20.17 27.59 -2.56
CA TRP A 330 -20.63 26.26 -2.95
C TRP A 330 -22.00 25.94 -2.36
N ASP A 331 -22.94 25.54 -3.22
CA ASP A 331 -24.25 25.02 -2.85
C ASP A 331 -24.23 23.49 -2.80
N LEU A 332 -24.81 22.93 -1.74
CA LEU A 332 -25.00 21.49 -1.59
C LEU A 332 -26.20 21.04 -2.43
N VAL A 333 -25.97 20.10 -3.35
CA VAL A 333 -26.98 19.57 -4.27
C VAL A 333 -26.93 18.05 -4.34
N LYS A 334 -27.91 17.46 -5.02
CA LYS A 334 -27.92 16.05 -5.40
C LYS A 334 -27.48 15.89 -6.86
N SER A 335 -26.60 14.92 -7.11
CA SER A 335 -26.23 14.47 -8.46
C SER A 335 -27.43 13.85 -9.18
N PRO A 336 -27.34 13.58 -10.50
CA PRO A 336 -28.37 12.83 -11.22
C PRO A 336 -28.63 11.42 -10.65
N ALA A 337 -27.64 10.82 -9.97
CA ALA A 337 -27.79 9.55 -9.27
C ALA A 337 -28.29 9.69 -7.82
N GLY A 338 -28.46 10.91 -7.30
CA GLY A 338 -28.92 11.17 -5.94
C GLY A 338 -27.82 11.23 -4.86
N ALA A 339 -26.54 11.28 -5.24
CA ALA A 339 -25.42 11.46 -4.31
C ALA A 339 -25.27 12.95 -3.92
N TRP A 340 -24.83 13.23 -2.70
CA TRP A 340 -24.47 14.59 -2.28
C TRP A 340 -23.21 15.07 -2.99
N GLN A 341 -23.27 16.29 -3.53
CA GLN A 341 -22.12 16.98 -4.10
C GLN A 341 -22.30 18.49 -4.01
N TRP A 342 -21.25 19.23 -4.31
CA TRP A 342 -21.22 20.69 -4.22
C TRP A 342 -21.01 21.30 -5.60
N VAL A 343 -21.79 22.34 -5.93
CA VAL A 343 -21.66 23.11 -7.18
C VAL A 343 -21.48 24.59 -6.88
N PRO A 344 -20.83 25.37 -7.75
CA PRO A 344 -20.68 26.81 -7.56
C PRO A 344 -22.03 27.53 -7.47
N THR A 345 -22.13 28.49 -6.55
CA THR A 345 -23.27 29.40 -6.42
C THR A 345 -23.32 30.44 -7.55
N ASP A 346 -22.16 30.74 -8.15
CA ASP A 346 -22.01 31.74 -9.22
C ASP A 346 -22.50 31.18 -10.57
N PRO A 347 -23.55 31.77 -11.18
CA PRO A 347 -24.06 31.34 -12.49
C PRO A 347 -23.01 31.40 -13.61
N ALA A 348 -21.98 32.24 -13.49
CA ALA A 348 -20.91 32.31 -14.48
C ALA A 348 -20.05 31.04 -14.52
N ALA A 349 -20.16 30.15 -13.53
CA ALA A 349 -19.49 28.86 -13.53
C ALA A 349 -20.21 27.79 -14.38
N ALA A 350 -21.48 28.00 -14.73
CA ALA A 350 -22.39 26.99 -15.29
C ALA A 350 -21.91 26.32 -16.58
N ASP A 351 -21.10 27.01 -17.38
CA ASP A 351 -20.63 26.54 -18.68
C ASP A 351 -19.09 26.44 -18.79
N THR A 352 -18.39 26.35 -17.66
CA THR A 352 -16.91 26.44 -17.63
C THR A 352 -16.20 25.13 -17.97
N VAL A 353 -16.87 23.98 -17.84
CA VAL A 353 -16.31 22.66 -18.13
C VAL A 353 -16.94 22.11 -19.41
N GLN A 354 -16.14 21.59 -20.34
CA GLN A 354 -16.69 20.85 -21.50
C GLN A 354 -17.30 19.53 -21.07
N ASP A 355 -18.36 19.08 -21.71
CA ASP A 355 -18.78 17.69 -21.56
C ASP A 355 -17.70 16.72 -22.08
N ALA A 356 -17.57 15.57 -21.45
CA ALA A 356 -16.54 14.59 -21.74
C ALA A 356 -16.70 13.91 -23.11
N HIS A 357 -17.91 13.89 -23.68
CA HIS A 357 -18.24 13.17 -24.92
C HIS A 357 -19.03 14.02 -25.93
N ASP A 358 -19.59 15.16 -25.52
CA ASP A 358 -20.35 16.05 -26.39
C ASP A 358 -19.74 17.47 -26.40
N PRO A 359 -18.96 17.85 -27.43
CA PRO A 359 -18.28 19.14 -27.44
C PRO A 359 -19.22 20.35 -27.50
N SER A 360 -20.51 20.14 -27.80
CA SER A 360 -21.55 21.17 -27.82
C SER A 360 -22.16 21.45 -26.44
N LYS A 361 -21.91 20.57 -25.45
CA LYS A 361 -22.40 20.70 -24.08
C LYS A 361 -21.31 21.22 -23.14
N ARG A 362 -21.77 21.93 -22.12
CA ARG A 362 -20.96 22.51 -21.05
C ARG A 362 -21.63 22.28 -19.70
N HIS A 363 -20.84 22.26 -18.64
CA HIS A 363 -21.25 22.00 -17.27
C HIS A 363 -20.54 22.91 -16.29
N ALA A 364 -21.13 23.05 -15.09
CA ALA A 364 -20.45 23.59 -13.93
C ALA A 364 -19.40 22.60 -13.42
N PRO A 365 -18.30 23.07 -12.80
CA PRO A 365 -17.44 22.19 -12.03
C PRO A 365 -18.17 21.74 -10.76
N MET A 366 -17.66 20.69 -10.14
CA MET A 366 -18.22 20.14 -8.90
C MET A 366 -17.13 19.84 -7.89
N MET A 367 -17.49 19.76 -6.60
CA MET A 367 -16.61 19.32 -5.52
C MET A 367 -17.33 18.27 -4.67
N THR A 368 -16.60 17.31 -4.13
CA THR A 368 -17.10 16.38 -3.11
C THR A 368 -17.09 17.05 -1.72
N THR A 369 -17.74 16.43 -0.73
CA THR A 369 -17.65 16.91 0.67
C THR A 369 -16.19 16.81 1.17
N ALA A 370 -15.47 15.78 0.75
CA ALA A 370 -14.06 15.61 1.07
C ALA A 370 -13.19 16.73 0.45
N ASP A 371 -13.47 17.16 -0.78
CA ASP A 371 -12.76 18.27 -1.43
C ASP A 371 -12.97 19.59 -0.68
N LEU A 372 -14.20 19.90 -0.24
CA LEU A 372 -14.45 21.11 0.53
C LEU A 372 -13.70 21.11 1.87
N SER A 373 -13.35 19.94 2.40
CA SER A 373 -12.56 19.86 3.63
C SER A 373 -11.17 20.47 3.45
N LEU A 374 -10.58 20.38 2.25
CA LEU A 374 -9.29 21.02 1.94
C LEU A 374 -9.35 22.55 2.02
N ARG A 375 -10.53 23.15 1.85
CA ARG A 375 -10.74 24.61 1.99
C ARG A 375 -11.12 25.01 3.41
N MET A 376 -12.01 24.24 4.05
CA MET A 376 -12.71 24.67 5.26
C MET A 376 -12.09 24.13 6.55
N ASP A 377 -11.35 23.02 6.50
CA ASP A 377 -10.66 22.48 7.68
C ASP A 377 -9.54 23.44 8.13
N PRO A 378 -9.40 23.71 9.45
CA PRO A 378 -8.44 24.70 9.95
C PRO A 378 -6.97 24.32 9.73
N ILE A 379 -6.66 23.05 9.46
CA ILE A 379 -5.30 22.58 9.15
C ILE A 379 -5.11 22.54 7.63
N TYR A 380 -6.05 21.97 6.87
CA TYR A 380 -5.90 21.85 5.41
C TYR A 380 -6.12 23.14 4.65
N GLY A 381 -7.05 24.00 5.08
CA GLY A 381 -7.34 25.29 4.44
C GLY A 381 -6.10 26.15 4.21
N PRO A 382 -5.27 26.40 5.24
CA PRO A 382 -4.01 27.11 5.09
C PRO A 382 -3.02 26.45 4.11
N ILE A 383 -2.89 25.12 4.14
CA ILE A 383 -1.99 24.37 3.25
C ILE A 383 -2.47 24.47 1.79
N ALA A 384 -3.74 24.18 1.53
CA ALA A 384 -4.32 24.21 0.19
C ALA A 384 -4.25 25.62 -0.41
N LYS A 385 -4.51 26.66 0.40
CA LYS A 385 -4.35 28.06 -0.02
C LYS A 385 -2.89 28.39 -0.35
N ARG A 386 -1.94 27.93 0.47
CA ARG A 386 -0.50 28.12 0.23
C ARG A 386 -0.05 27.45 -1.07
N TYR A 387 -0.47 26.22 -1.33
CA TYR A 387 -0.22 25.53 -2.60
C TYR A 387 -0.85 26.24 -3.80
N ARG A 388 -2.08 26.76 -3.67
CA ARG A 388 -2.71 27.58 -4.72
C ARG A 388 -1.87 28.79 -5.08
N ASP A 389 -1.37 29.48 -4.06
CA ASP A 389 -0.60 30.71 -4.21
C ASP A 389 0.88 30.43 -4.58
N ASN A 390 1.35 29.17 -4.47
CA ASN A 390 2.73 28.73 -4.76
C ASN A 390 2.76 27.45 -5.64
N PRO A 391 2.47 27.55 -6.96
CA PRO A 391 2.34 26.38 -7.84
C PRO A 391 3.54 25.44 -7.91
N ALA A 392 4.76 25.98 -7.82
CA ALA A 392 5.99 25.18 -7.85
C ALA A 392 6.15 24.32 -6.59
N GLU A 393 5.75 24.85 -5.43
CA GLU A 393 5.75 24.09 -4.17
C GLU A 393 4.72 22.97 -4.23
N PHE A 394 3.51 23.26 -4.71
CA PHE A 394 2.48 22.25 -4.89
C PHE A 394 2.91 21.12 -5.82
N ALA A 395 3.54 21.46 -6.94
CA ALA A 395 4.03 20.47 -7.90
C ALA A 395 5.09 19.54 -7.29
N ASP A 396 6.05 20.07 -6.53
CA ASP A 396 7.07 19.26 -5.83
C ASP A 396 6.44 18.38 -4.74
N ALA A 397 5.55 18.95 -3.92
CA ALA A 397 4.83 18.22 -2.87
C ALA A 397 4.02 17.05 -3.46
N PHE A 398 3.27 17.29 -4.53
CA PHE A 398 2.51 16.24 -5.21
C PHE A 398 3.42 15.20 -5.86
N ALA A 399 4.53 15.59 -6.48
CA ALA A 399 5.47 14.66 -7.12
C ALA A 399 6.05 13.67 -6.10
N ARG A 400 6.46 14.19 -4.94
CA ARG A 400 7.04 13.42 -3.84
C ARG A 400 5.99 12.55 -3.15
N ALA A 401 4.80 13.08 -2.87
CA ALA A 401 3.72 12.34 -2.23
C ALA A 401 3.18 11.22 -3.14
N TRP A 402 3.07 11.47 -4.45
CA TRP A 402 2.70 10.44 -5.44
C TRP A 402 3.73 9.33 -5.52
N PHE A 403 5.03 9.67 -5.53
CA PHE A 403 6.09 8.67 -5.51
C PHE A 403 6.04 7.83 -4.22
N LYS A 404 5.90 8.46 -3.05
CA LYS A 404 5.72 7.77 -1.77
C LYS A 404 4.51 6.84 -1.79
N LEU A 405 3.35 7.33 -2.22
CA LEU A 405 2.11 6.54 -2.34
C LEU A 405 2.38 5.25 -3.10
N THR A 406 2.98 5.39 -4.28
CA THR A 406 3.13 4.29 -5.22
C THR A 406 4.28 3.34 -4.87
N HIS A 407 5.16 3.69 -3.93
CA HIS A 407 6.38 2.92 -3.62
C HIS A 407 6.54 2.55 -2.12
N ARG A 408 5.64 3.01 -1.24
CA ARG A 408 5.73 2.80 0.23
C ARG A 408 5.76 1.33 0.68
N ASP A 409 5.24 0.41 -0.14
CA ASP A 409 5.20 -1.04 0.13
C ASP A 409 6.31 -1.85 -0.57
N MET A 410 7.24 -1.17 -1.23
CA MET A 410 8.36 -1.82 -1.91
C MET A 410 9.58 -2.06 -1.00
N GLY A 411 9.57 -1.56 0.23
CA GLY A 411 10.67 -1.68 1.18
C GLY A 411 11.95 -0.97 0.71
N PRO A 412 13.14 -1.55 0.95
CA PRO A 412 14.40 -0.85 0.74
C PRO A 412 14.67 -0.54 -0.74
N ARG A 413 15.38 0.56 -0.99
CA ARG A 413 15.79 1.01 -2.33
C ARG A 413 16.56 -0.04 -3.14
N SER A 414 17.20 -1.01 -2.49
CA SER A 414 17.87 -2.12 -3.19
C SER A 414 16.92 -3.01 -3.99
N ARG A 415 15.60 -2.90 -3.77
CA ARG A 415 14.56 -3.58 -4.56
C ARG A 415 14.07 -2.77 -5.75
N TYR A 416 14.48 -1.51 -5.88
CA TYR A 416 13.98 -0.59 -6.91
C TYR A 416 14.72 -0.84 -8.22
N LEU A 417 13.98 -1.05 -9.31
CA LEU A 417 14.53 -1.36 -10.62
C LEU A 417 14.12 -0.31 -11.65
N GLY A 418 14.96 -0.13 -12.67
CA GLY A 418 14.68 0.74 -13.82
C GLY A 418 15.50 2.04 -13.83
N ALA A 419 15.50 2.72 -14.97
CA ALA A 419 16.30 3.92 -15.20
C ALA A 419 15.72 5.21 -14.58
N GLU A 420 14.47 5.17 -14.11
CA GLU A 420 13.75 6.33 -13.57
C GLU A 420 13.70 6.34 -12.03
N VAL A 421 14.51 5.50 -11.37
CA VAL A 421 14.64 5.50 -9.90
C VAL A 421 15.28 6.83 -9.48
N PRO A 422 14.60 7.66 -8.67
CA PRO A 422 15.18 8.94 -8.22
C PRO A 422 16.47 8.73 -7.44
N GLU A 423 17.48 9.58 -7.63
CA GLU A 423 18.76 9.46 -6.91
C GLU A 423 18.63 9.78 -5.41
N GLU A 424 17.74 10.72 -5.06
CA GLU A 424 17.51 11.16 -3.68
C GLU A 424 16.98 10.01 -2.81
N GLU A 425 17.61 9.79 -1.65
CA GLU A 425 17.14 8.87 -0.61
C GLU A 425 16.07 9.56 0.25
N LEU A 426 14.91 8.94 0.36
CA LEU A 426 13.79 9.48 1.13
C LEU A 426 13.67 8.75 2.46
N ILE A 427 13.40 9.50 3.53
CA ILE A 427 13.40 8.97 4.90
C ILE A 427 12.42 7.79 5.11
N TRP A 428 11.26 7.81 4.45
CA TRP A 428 10.25 6.74 4.52
C TRP A 428 10.69 5.43 3.86
N GLN A 429 11.82 5.43 3.12
CA GLN A 429 12.44 4.23 2.54
C GLN A 429 13.33 3.48 3.55
N ASP A 430 13.39 3.97 4.79
CA ASP A 430 14.23 3.45 5.87
C ASP A 430 15.71 3.26 5.44
N PRO A 431 16.37 4.29 4.87
CA PRO A 431 17.69 4.16 4.26
C PRO A 431 18.75 3.67 5.27
N VAL A 432 19.76 2.99 4.77
CA VAL A 432 20.95 2.60 5.54
C VAL A 432 22.18 3.04 4.76
N PRO A 433 23.31 3.40 5.41
CA PRO A 433 24.49 3.83 4.68
C PRO A 433 25.02 2.70 3.80
N PRO A 434 25.62 3.01 2.64
CA PRO A 434 26.26 1.99 1.80
C PRO A 434 27.48 1.40 2.51
N VAL A 435 27.91 0.21 2.08
CA VAL A 435 29.16 -0.39 2.54
C VAL A 435 30.34 0.40 1.95
N ASP A 436 31.17 1.00 2.80
CA ASP A 436 32.33 1.82 2.43
C ASP A 436 33.69 1.16 2.77
N HIS A 437 33.66 -0.11 3.18
CA HIS A 437 34.81 -0.85 3.67
C HIS A 437 34.83 -2.28 3.11
N LYS A 438 35.98 -2.96 3.21
CA LYS A 438 36.06 -4.38 2.87
C LYS A 438 35.24 -5.19 3.87
N LEU A 439 34.46 -6.16 3.40
CA LEU A 439 33.70 -7.06 4.26
C LEU A 439 34.62 -8.06 4.96
N ILE A 440 34.20 -8.51 6.13
CA ILE A 440 34.81 -9.63 6.85
C ILE A 440 34.69 -10.93 6.02
N ASP A 441 35.71 -11.78 6.10
CA ASP A 441 35.70 -13.10 5.46
C ASP A 441 35.48 -14.23 6.47
N GLU A 442 35.57 -15.49 6.02
CA GLU A 442 35.32 -16.67 6.86
C GLU A 442 36.22 -16.75 8.09
N GLN A 443 37.48 -16.30 7.99
CA GLN A 443 38.45 -16.33 9.08
C GLN A 443 38.08 -15.28 10.13
N ASP A 444 37.74 -14.07 9.68
CA ASP A 444 37.25 -13.01 10.55
C ASP A 444 35.94 -13.42 11.26
N ILE A 445 35.01 -14.04 10.52
CA ILE A 445 33.73 -14.55 11.04
C ILE A 445 33.98 -15.57 12.16
N ALA A 446 34.86 -16.55 11.94
CA ALA A 446 35.18 -17.56 12.95
C ALA A 446 35.81 -16.93 14.21
N ALA A 447 36.75 -16.00 14.03
CA ALA A 447 37.40 -15.29 15.13
C ALA A 447 36.41 -14.42 15.93
N LEU A 448 35.53 -13.70 15.25
CA LEU A 448 34.49 -12.89 15.87
C LEU A 448 33.47 -13.75 16.64
N LYS A 449 33.02 -14.89 16.10
CA LYS A 449 32.15 -15.83 16.82
C LYS A 449 32.80 -16.31 18.12
N ALA A 450 34.07 -16.72 18.06
CA ALA A 450 34.81 -17.17 19.25
C ALA A 450 34.90 -16.05 20.31
N LYS A 451 35.17 -14.82 19.87
CA LYS A 451 35.25 -13.66 20.76
C LYS A 451 33.90 -13.29 21.39
N ILE A 452 32.82 -13.36 20.63
CA ILE A 452 31.45 -13.14 21.14
C ILE A 452 31.11 -14.20 22.19
N LEU A 453 31.40 -15.48 21.94
CA LEU A 453 31.13 -16.55 22.92
C LEU A 453 31.97 -16.43 24.20
N ALA A 454 33.15 -15.80 24.12
CA ALA A 454 34.01 -15.52 25.27
C ALA A 454 33.63 -14.21 26.01
N SER A 455 32.65 -13.45 25.52
CA SER A 455 32.35 -12.11 26.06
C SER A 455 31.53 -12.11 27.35
N GLY A 456 31.10 -13.29 27.83
CA GLY A 456 30.23 -13.45 28.99
C GLY A 456 28.73 -13.26 28.69
N LEU A 457 28.35 -12.95 27.44
CA LEU A 457 26.94 -12.97 27.04
C LEU A 457 26.45 -14.42 26.97
N SER A 458 25.29 -14.68 27.56
CA SER A 458 24.66 -15.98 27.49
C SER A 458 24.13 -16.28 26.08
N VAL A 459 23.95 -17.58 25.78
CA VAL A 459 23.27 -18.02 24.56
C VAL A 459 21.90 -17.34 24.41
N SER A 460 21.15 -17.20 25.52
CA SER A 460 19.83 -16.57 25.52
C SER A 460 19.90 -15.09 25.14
N GLU A 461 20.85 -14.33 25.68
CA GLU A 461 21.03 -12.91 25.32
C GLU A 461 21.40 -12.73 23.85
N LEU A 462 22.30 -13.57 23.33
CA LEU A 462 22.73 -13.52 21.94
C LEU A 462 21.59 -13.82 20.97
N VAL A 463 20.87 -14.92 21.21
CA VAL A 463 19.75 -15.35 20.37
C VAL A 463 18.57 -14.37 20.47
N SER A 464 18.21 -13.92 21.68
CA SER A 464 17.11 -12.98 21.89
C SER A 464 17.40 -11.62 21.25
N THR A 465 18.64 -11.11 21.34
CA THR A 465 19.03 -9.84 20.70
C THR A 465 18.97 -9.94 19.18
N ALA A 466 19.48 -11.04 18.61
CA ALA A 466 19.43 -11.28 17.17
C ALA A 466 17.98 -11.41 16.67
N TRP A 467 17.14 -12.17 17.39
CA TRP A 467 15.72 -12.32 17.09
C TRP A 467 14.97 -10.99 17.19
N ALA A 468 15.16 -10.24 18.27
CA ALA A 468 14.52 -8.93 18.46
C ALA A 468 14.87 -7.96 17.33
N SER A 469 16.09 -8.03 16.78
CA SER A 469 16.49 -7.19 15.66
C SER A 469 15.88 -7.67 14.34
N ALA A 470 16.02 -8.97 14.02
CA ALA A 470 15.58 -9.53 12.74
C ALA A 470 14.06 -9.62 12.60
N SER A 471 13.35 -9.96 13.68
CA SER A 471 11.91 -10.18 13.65
C SER A 471 11.11 -8.89 13.44
N THR A 472 11.69 -7.71 13.55
CA THR A 472 10.97 -6.47 13.15
C THR A 472 10.60 -6.45 11.67
N PHE A 473 11.21 -7.32 10.86
CA PHE A 473 10.84 -7.51 9.46
C PHE A 473 9.37 -7.90 9.32
N ARG A 474 8.72 -7.37 8.28
CA ARG A 474 7.43 -7.87 7.78
C ARG A 474 7.43 -7.90 6.26
N GLY A 475 7.00 -9.00 5.66
CA GLY A 475 6.99 -9.22 4.21
C GLY A 475 5.94 -8.41 3.45
N SER A 476 4.93 -7.92 4.17
CA SER A 476 3.82 -7.13 3.63
C SER A 476 4.30 -5.86 2.91
N ASP A 477 5.13 -5.05 3.58
CA ASP A 477 5.75 -3.83 3.02
C ASP A 477 7.28 -3.88 2.99
N LYS A 478 7.87 -4.99 3.44
CA LYS A 478 9.31 -5.27 3.44
C LYS A 478 10.11 -4.28 4.28
N ARG A 479 9.46 -3.66 5.28
CA ARG A 479 10.12 -2.83 6.29
C ARG A 479 10.68 -3.66 7.43
N GLY A 480 11.54 -3.03 8.24
CA GLY A 480 12.17 -3.65 9.40
C GLY A 480 13.32 -4.60 9.06
N GLY A 481 13.67 -5.45 10.03
CA GLY A 481 14.76 -6.41 9.93
C GLY A 481 16.06 -5.95 10.60
N ALA A 482 17.09 -6.79 10.52
CA ALA A 482 18.34 -6.58 11.24
C ALA A 482 19.30 -5.57 10.58
N ASN A 483 19.11 -5.27 9.29
CA ASN A 483 19.95 -4.28 8.60
C ASN A 483 19.66 -2.87 9.16
N GLY A 484 20.70 -2.05 9.32
CA GLY A 484 20.62 -0.76 9.99
C GLY A 484 20.86 -0.80 11.50
N ALA A 485 20.88 -1.99 12.14
CA ALA A 485 20.96 -2.14 13.60
C ALA A 485 20.00 -1.20 14.36
N ARG A 486 18.79 -1.00 13.82
CA ARG A 486 17.81 -0.06 14.38
C ARG A 486 17.33 -0.44 15.78
N ILE A 487 17.54 -1.69 16.20
CA ILE A 487 17.32 -2.14 17.57
C ILE A 487 18.07 -1.31 18.61
N ARG A 488 19.19 -0.66 18.25
CA ARG A 488 19.94 0.24 19.15
C ARG A 488 19.40 1.68 19.21
N LEU A 489 18.46 2.02 18.33
CA LEU A 489 17.91 3.37 18.15
C LEU A 489 16.48 3.44 18.70
N ALA A 490 16.00 4.65 18.96
CA ALA A 490 14.58 4.86 19.23
C ALA A 490 13.76 4.60 17.95
N PRO A 491 12.56 4.01 18.07
CA PRO A 491 11.91 3.58 19.32
C PRO A 491 12.29 2.15 19.75
N GLN A 492 12.94 1.35 18.89
CA GLN A 492 13.13 -0.10 19.11
C GLN A 492 13.91 -0.43 20.39
N LYS A 493 14.89 0.40 20.76
CA LYS A 493 15.68 0.20 21.98
C LYS A 493 14.85 0.30 23.27
N ASP A 494 13.70 0.96 23.19
CA ASP A 494 12.82 1.27 24.32
C ASP A 494 11.56 0.37 24.35
N TRP A 495 11.39 -0.52 23.38
CA TRP A 495 10.24 -1.44 23.33
C TRP A 495 10.29 -2.46 24.47
N GLU A 496 9.16 -2.66 25.13
CA GLU A 496 9.03 -3.58 26.27
C GLU A 496 9.41 -5.01 25.87
N VAL A 497 8.94 -5.46 24.71
CA VAL A 497 9.23 -6.79 24.14
C VAL A 497 10.74 -7.04 23.92
N ASN A 498 11.53 -5.97 23.82
CA ASN A 498 12.97 -6.04 23.63
C ASN A 498 13.78 -6.02 24.94
N GLN A 499 13.11 -5.97 26.11
CA GLN A 499 13.75 -5.98 27.43
C GLN A 499 14.91 -4.96 27.54
N PRO A 500 14.63 -3.65 27.55
CA PRO A 500 15.63 -2.60 27.31
C PRO A 500 16.90 -2.68 28.15
N ALA A 501 16.81 -3.08 29.42
CA ALA A 501 17.96 -3.22 30.29
C ALA A 501 18.91 -4.36 29.87
N GLN A 502 18.36 -5.52 29.50
CA GLN A 502 19.14 -6.65 29.00
C GLN A 502 19.73 -6.34 27.62
N LEU A 503 18.92 -5.74 26.73
CA LEU A 503 19.35 -5.32 25.41
C LEU A 503 20.51 -4.32 25.47
N ALA A 504 20.45 -3.33 26.38
CA ALA A 504 21.51 -2.34 26.55
C ALA A 504 22.86 -2.99 26.88
N THR A 505 22.87 -4.00 27.76
CA THR A 505 24.07 -4.75 28.14
C THR A 505 24.64 -5.54 26.96
N ALA A 506 23.79 -6.25 26.21
CA ALA A 506 24.21 -7.00 25.02
C ALA A 506 24.81 -6.07 23.96
N LEU A 507 24.13 -4.96 23.65
CA LEU A 507 24.59 -3.98 22.66
C LEU A 507 25.90 -3.29 23.09
N ALA A 508 26.07 -2.97 24.38
CA ALA A 508 27.31 -2.39 24.87
C ALA A 508 28.50 -3.35 24.68
N THR A 509 28.30 -4.63 24.97
CA THR A 509 29.33 -5.67 24.82
C THR A 509 29.70 -5.87 23.34
N LEU A 510 28.70 -5.98 22.46
CA LEU A 510 28.93 -6.11 21.02
C LEU A 510 29.63 -4.88 20.41
N LYS A 511 29.32 -3.66 20.90
CA LYS A 511 30.02 -2.43 20.49
C LYS A 511 31.51 -2.43 20.89
N ILE A 512 31.86 -3.00 22.04
CA ILE A 512 33.28 -3.14 22.45
C ILE A 512 34.00 -4.08 21.46
N ILE A 513 33.41 -5.23 21.15
CA ILE A 513 33.96 -6.19 20.18
C ILE A 513 34.11 -5.53 18.80
N GLN A 514 33.10 -4.78 18.36
CA GLN A 514 33.13 -4.00 17.12
C GLN A 514 34.32 -3.03 17.09
N ALA A 515 34.46 -2.22 18.14
CA ALA A 515 35.50 -1.21 18.23
C ALA A 515 36.90 -1.83 18.24
N GLU A 516 37.08 -2.95 18.94
CA GLU A 516 38.35 -3.67 18.97
C GLU A 516 38.71 -4.28 17.62
N PHE A 517 37.75 -4.88 16.90
CA PHE A 517 37.99 -5.39 15.55
C PHE A 517 38.34 -4.26 14.57
N ASN A 518 37.55 -3.17 14.59
CA ASN A 518 37.70 -2.06 13.65
C ASN A 518 38.97 -1.20 13.91
N ARG A 519 39.62 -1.32 15.08
CA ARG A 519 40.91 -0.69 15.38
C ARG A 519 42.12 -1.54 14.96
N SER A 520 41.93 -2.79 14.58
CA SER A 520 43.02 -3.72 14.27
C SER A 520 43.85 -3.23 13.07
N PRO A 521 45.20 -3.34 13.10
CA PRO A 521 46.09 -2.87 12.02
C PRO A 521 45.90 -3.53 10.65
N SER A 522 45.05 -4.56 10.52
CA SER A 522 44.70 -5.23 9.26
C SER A 522 43.87 -4.36 8.28
N GLY A 523 43.55 -3.13 8.67
CA GLY A 523 43.70 -1.93 7.82
C GLY A 523 42.65 -1.64 6.73
N GLN A 524 41.78 -2.57 6.37
CA GLN A 524 40.72 -2.30 5.37
C GLN A 524 39.37 -2.95 5.65
N LYS A 525 39.33 -3.95 6.53
CA LYS A 525 38.08 -4.63 6.90
C LYS A 525 37.47 -3.99 8.14
N LYS A 526 36.16 -3.85 8.12
CA LYS A 526 35.37 -3.44 9.29
C LYS A 526 34.15 -4.36 9.42
N VAL A 527 33.57 -4.37 10.61
CA VAL A 527 32.29 -5.02 10.88
C VAL A 527 31.31 -4.00 11.47
N SER A 528 30.05 -4.05 11.00
CA SER A 528 28.95 -3.26 11.53
C SER A 528 28.40 -3.90 12.81
N LEU A 529 27.70 -3.11 13.63
CA LEU A 529 26.99 -3.63 14.78
C LEU A 529 25.82 -4.51 14.31
N ALA A 530 25.18 -4.14 13.20
CA ALA A 530 24.12 -4.94 12.57
C ALA A 530 24.58 -6.36 12.26
N ASP A 531 25.78 -6.50 11.68
CA ASP A 531 26.37 -7.82 11.42
C ASP A 531 26.75 -8.53 12.72
N LEU A 532 27.31 -7.84 13.72
CA LEU A 532 27.66 -8.47 15.00
C LEU A 532 26.45 -8.97 15.79
N ILE A 533 25.32 -8.28 15.74
CA ILE A 533 24.07 -8.73 16.37
C ILE A 533 23.63 -10.06 15.76
N VAL A 534 23.57 -10.15 14.44
CA VAL A 534 23.18 -11.38 13.73
C VAL A 534 24.22 -12.49 13.91
N LEU A 535 25.50 -12.14 13.83
CA LEU A 535 26.61 -13.07 14.03
C LEU A 535 26.62 -13.64 15.46
N GLY A 536 26.29 -12.82 16.46
CA GLY A 536 26.14 -13.25 17.84
C GLY A 536 25.01 -14.27 18.01
N GLY A 537 23.85 -14.03 17.40
CA GLY A 537 22.77 -15.01 17.36
C GLY A 537 23.18 -16.34 16.72
N ALA A 538 23.86 -16.28 15.57
CA ALA A 538 24.40 -17.47 14.90
C ALA A 538 25.39 -18.24 15.78
N ALA A 539 26.32 -17.54 16.45
CA ALA A 539 27.26 -18.14 17.39
C ALA A 539 26.54 -18.79 18.59
N GLY A 540 25.49 -18.13 19.11
CA GLY A 540 24.65 -18.65 20.19
C GLY A 540 23.94 -19.96 19.80
N ILE A 541 23.37 -20.04 18.59
CA ILE A 541 22.73 -21.25 18.06
C ILE A 541 23.75 -22.38 17.90
N GLU A 542 24.93 -22.10 17.31
CA GLU A 542 26.00 -23.09 17.18
C GLU A 542 26.46 -23.60 18.55
N GLN A 543 26.57 -22.71 19.53
CA GLN A 543 26.94 -23.10 20.89
C GLN A 543 25.85 -23.95 21.56
N ALA A 544 24.57 -23.60 21.38
CA ALA A 544 23.45 -24.40 21.88
C ALA A 544 23.43 -25.80 21.27
N ALA A 545 23.65 -25.91 19.96
CA ALA A 545 23.77 -27.18 19.26
C ALA A 545 24.94 -28.02 19.80
N ARG A 546 26.11 -27.40 19.99
CA ARG A 546 27.28 -28.08 20.60
C ARG A 546 26.99 -28.60 22.00
N ASN A 547 26.32 -27.80 22.83
CA ASN A 547 25.92 -28.20 24.18
C ASN A 547 24.96 -29.40 24.16
N ALA A 548 24.18 -29.56 23.08
CA ALA A 548 23.30 -30.71 22.85
C ALA A 548 23.96 -31.88 22.10
N GLY A 549 25.28 -31.84 21.87
CA GLY A 549 26.03 -32.91 21.20
C GLY A 549 25.99 -32.86 19.65
N HIS A 550 25.53 -31.75 19.07
CA HIS A 550 25.48 -31.56 17.62
C HIS A 550 26.53 -30.55 17.15
N THR A 551 27.17 -30.85 16.01
CA THR A 551 28.04 -29.90 15.33
C THR A 551 27.32 -29.41 14.08
N LEU A 552 27.02 -28.11 14.04
CA LEU A 552 26.48 -27.45 12.86
C LEU A 552 27.14 -26.08 12.70
N VAL A 553 27.12 -25.56 11.48
CA VAL A 553 27.55 -24.21 11.16
C VAL A 553 26.31 -23.45 10.69
N VAL A 554 25.99 -22.36 11.37
CA VAL A 554 24.90 -21.47 10.97
C VAL A 554 25.42 -20.56 9.87
N PRO A 555 24.82 -20.58 8.66
CA PRO A 555 25.22 -19.70 7.57
C PRO A 555 25.12 -18.23 7.98
N PHE A 556 26.13 -17.44 7.58
CA PHE A 556 26.17 -16.01 7.86
C PHE A 556 26.66 -15.26 6.61
N LYS A 557 25.96 -14.18 6.26
CA LYS A 557 26.34 -13.27 5.18
C LYS A 557 26.56 -11.87 5.77
N PRO A 558 27.80 -11.32 5.72
CA PRO A 558 28.07 -9.95 6.11
C PRO A 558 27.57 -8.95 5.07
N GLY A 559 27.59 -7.67 5.41
CA GLY A 559 27.22 -6.56 4.53
C GLY A 559 26.09 -5.70 5.05
N ARG A 560 25.55 -5.98 6.24
CA ARG A 560 24.64 -5.04 6.91
C ARG A 560 25.42 -3.81 7.34
N THR A 561 24.76 -2.67 7.37
CA THR A 561 25.33 -1.41 7.83
C THR A 561 24.53 -0.83 8.99
N ASP A 562 25.07 0.19 9.65
CA ASP A 562 24.50 0.78 10.87
C ASP A 562 23.81 2.12 10.53
N ALA A 563 22.47 2.14 10.51
CA ALA A 563 21.68 3.35 10.23
C ALA A 563 21.84 4.39 11.34
N SER A 564 21.73 5.67 11.03
CA SER A 564 21.68 6.75 12.04
C SER A 564 20.26 7.01 12.55
N LEU A 565 20.12 7.87 13.56
CA LEU A 565 18.81 8.30 14.04
C LEU A 565 18.10 9.19 13.00
N GLU A 566 18.86 10.00 12.27
CA GLU A 566 18.37 10.85 11.18
C GLU A 566 17.84 10.02 9.99
N GLN A 567 18.34 8.80 9.82
CA GLN A 567 17.84 7.80 8.85
C GLN A 567 16.71 6.92 9.41
N THR A 568 16.16 7.26 10.58
CA THR A 568 15.14 6.46 11.27
C THR A 568 13.96 7.34 11.66
N GLU A 569 12.86 7.24 10.91
CA GLU A 569 11.62 7.95 11.22
C GLU A 569 10.92 7.32 12.43
N VAL A 570 11.14 7.90 13.61
CA VAL A 570 10.68 7.33 14.89
C VAL A 570 9.18 7.03 14.89
N TYR A 571 8.36 7.93 14.33
CA TYR A 571 6.90 7.75 14.27
C TYR A 571 6.50 6.52 13.46
N SER A 572 7.08 6.30 12.27
CA SER A 572 6.71 5.16 11.42
C SER A 572 7.28 3.83 11.89
N PHE A 573 8.34 3.84 12.72
CA PHE A 573 8.78 2.66 13.44
C PHE A 573 7.96 2.38 14.70
N ALA A 574 7.38 3.39 15.36
CA ALA A 574 6.63 3.20 16.60
C ALA A 574 5.41 2.27 16.42
N VAL A 575 4.74 2.35 15.28
CA VAL A 575 3.62 1.46 14.91
C VAL A 575 4.03 0.01 14.66
N MET A 576 5.33 -0.27 14.51
CA MET A 576 5.87 -1.60 14.27
C MET A 576 6.23 -2.35 15.57
N GLU A 577 6.02 -1.74 16.74
CA GLU A 577 6.21 -2.44 18.02
C GLU A 577 5.26 -3.65 18.08
N PRO A 578 5.79 -4.89 18.17
CA PRO A 578 4.93 -6.07 18.27
C PRO A 578 4.09 -6.02 19.54
N LYS A 579 2.76 -6.10 19.39
CA LYS A 579 1.84 -6.29 20.53
C LYS A 579 1.87 -7.73 21.06
N ALA A 580 2.28 -8.68 20.23
CA ALA A 580 2.56 -10.05 20.61
C ALA A 580 3.74 -10.58 19.80
N ASP A 581 4.51 -11.47 20.43
CA ASP A 581 5.57 -12.22 19.77
C ASP A 581 5.64 -13.60 20.43
N GLY A 582 4.90 -14.56 19.88
CA GLY A 582 4.83 -15.92 20.42
C GLY A 582 6.18 -16.66 20.37
N PHE A 583 7.10 -16.26 19.50
CA PHE A 583 8.47 -16.81 19.48
C PHE A 583 9.30 -16.38 20.69
N ARG A 584 8.91 -15.28 21.35
CA ARG A 584 9.47 -14.81 22.63
C ARG A 584 8.50 -15.00 23.80
N ASN A 585 7.36 -15.67 23.57
CA ASN A 585 6.28 -15.83 24.52
C ASN A 585 5.84 -14.48 25.17
N TYR A 586 5.74 -13.43 24.35
CA TYR A 586 5.33 -12.10 24.78
C TYR A 586 3.92 -11.75 24.29
N LEU A 587 3.12 -11.18 25.18
CA LEU A 587 1.81 -10.60 24.87
C LEU A 587 1.61 -9.32 25.68
N LYS A 588 1.39 -8.20 24.98
CA LYS A 588 1.17 -6.88 25.56
C LYS A 588 -0.30 -6.69 25.91
N GLY A 589 -0.63 -6.83 27.20
CA GLY A 589 -1.97 -6.56 27.71
C GLY A 589 -3.06 -7.48 27.12
N LYS A 590 -4.30 -7.00 27.13
CA LYS A 590 -5.45 -7.74 26.57
C LYS A 590 -5.59 -7.42 25.07
N SER A 591 -5.87 -8.44 24.26
CA SER A 591 -6.13 -8.34 22.83
C SER A 591 -7.53 -8.89 22.52
N SER A 592 -8.17 -8.38 21.46
CA SER A 592 -9.41 -8.95 20.91
C SER A 592 -9.15 -10.27 20.19
N ALA A 593 -7.99 -10.41 19.54
CA ALA A 593 -7.50 -11.67 18.97
C ALA A 593 -6.81 -12.52 20.04
N SER A 594 -6.92 -13.84 19.92
CA SER A 594 -6.23 -14.82 20.76
C SER A 594 -4.71 -14.81 20.53
N ALA A 595 -3.94 -15.36 21.49
CA ALA A 595 -2.48 -15.35 21.40
C ALA A 595 -1.96 -16.21 20.23
N GLU A 596 -2.64 -17.32 19.96
CA GLU A 596 -2.38 -18.24 18.86
C GLU A 596 -2.68 -17.64 17.49
N GLU A 597 -3.75 -16.84 17.36
CA GLU A 597 -4.01 -16.07 16.13
C GLU A 597 -2.93 -15.02 15.89
N LEU A 598 -2.51 -14.31 16.94
CA LEU A 598 -1.41 -13.34 16.85
C LEU A 598 -0.07 -13.99 16.50
N LEU A 599 0.19 -15.22 16.95
CA LEU A 599 1.37 -15.99 16.55
C LEU A 599 1.33 -16.32 15.05
N VAL A 600 0.18 -16.78 14.53
CA VAL A 600 0.01 -17.07 13.11
C VAL A 600 0.14 -15.80 12.27
N ASP A 601 -0.50 -14.70 12.67
CA ASP A 601 -0.36 -13.40 12.01
C ASP A 601 1.12 -12.96 11.97
N ARG A 602 1.82 -13.08 13.10
CA ARG A 602 3.24 -12.76 13.20
C ARG A 602 4.11 -13.65 12.31
N ALA A 603 3.84 -14.96 12.28
CA ALA A 603 4.55 -15.90 11.42
C ALA A 603 4.33 -15.58 9.93
N GLN A 604 3.11 -15.19 9.55
CA GLN A 604 2.78 -14.78 8.19
C GLN A 604 3.53 -13.50 7.79
N LEU A 605 3.57 -12.48 8.66
CA LEU A 605 4.37 -11.28 8.43
C LEU A 605 5.86 -11.63 8.28
N LEU A 606 6.37 -12.63 8.99
CA LEU A 606 7.74 -13.11 8.86
C LEU A 606 7.98 -14.04 7.66
N THR A 607 6.96 -14.27 6.81
CA THR A 607 7.00 -15.17 5.65
C THR A 607 7.34 -16.62 6.01
N LEU A 608 6.95 -17.07 7.19
CA LEU A 608 7.16 -18.43 7.68
C LEU A 608 6.01 -19.36 7.25
N THR A 609 6.31 -20.64 7.08
CA THR A 609 5.33 -21.67 6.73
C THR A 609 4.99 -22.54 7.93
N ALA A 610 3.79 -23.13 7.92
CA ALA A 610 3.52 -24.33 8.72
C ALA A 610 4.05 -25.59 7.99
N PRO A 611 4.24 -26.73 8.69
CA PRO A 611 4.69 -27.99 8.11
C PRO A 611 3.78 -28.58 7.02
#